data_AF-A0A0A9ZCM3-F1
#
_entry.id   AF-A0A0A9ZCM3-F1
#
_cell.length_a   1.000
_cell.length_b   1.000
_cell.length_c   1.000
_cell.angle_alpha   90.00
_cell.angle_beta   90.00
_cell.angle_gamma   90.00
#
_symmetry.space_group_name_H-M   'P 1'
#
loop_
_entity.id
_entity.type
_entity.pdbx_description
1 polymer ?
#
loop_
_entity_poly.entity_id
_entity_poly.type
_entity_poly.pdbx_seq_one_letter_code
_entity_poly.pdbx_strand_id
1 'polypeptide(L)'
;KDGTALVDHKIQKGIEIPNCLIQVKNNHAYCMITNTREETIKVKNIKIKAERFEDFEQQDAEKIHLNFCETKIKKGNINENKFRLEHLNEEERGKLIELLREFSDL
;
A
#
# COMPACT_ATOMS: atom_id res chain seq x y z
N LYS A 1 5.90 -10.15 -26.19
CA LYS A 1 5.12 -9.11 -26.90
C LYS A 1 5.20 -7.84 -26.08
N ASP A 2 5.17 -6.69 -26.75
CA ASP A 2 5.31 -5.41 -26.06
C ASP A 2 4.05 -5.06 -25.28
N GLY A 3 4.22 -4.33 -24.18
CA GLY A 3 3.12 -3.90 -23.31
C GLY A 3 3.47 -3.99 -21.82
N THR A 4 2.46 -3.82 -20.98
CA THR A 4 2.58 -3.98 -19.52
C THR A 4 2.46 -5.45 -19.16
N ALA A 5 3.30 -5.92 -18.24
CA ALA A 5 3.24 -7.28 -17.72
C ALA A 5 3.41 -7.28 -16.20
N LEU A 6 2.72 -8.19 -15.54
CA LEU A 6 2.90 -8.50 -14.13
C LEU A 6 4.02 -9.53 -13.99
N VAL A 7 4.90 -9.29 -13.02
CA VAL A 7 5.90 -10.26 -12.57
C VAL A 7 5.60 -10.58 -11.12
N ASP A 8 5.42 -11.87 -10.85
CA ASP A 8 5.24 -12.38 -9.51
C ASP A 8 6.55 -12.38 -8.73
N HIS A 9 6.42 -12.29 -7.42
CA HIS A 9 7.50 -12.37 -6.46
C HIS A 9 8.28 -13.67 -6.66
N LYS A 10 9.60 -13.52 -6.78
CA LYS A 10 10.48 -14.65 -6.98
C LYS A 10 11.84 -14.40 -6.39
N ILE A 11 12.33 -15.39 -5.65
CA ILE A 11 13.71 -15.41 -5.17
C ILE A 11 14.47 -16.48 -5.93
N GLN A 12 15.58 -16.10 -6.57
CA GLN A 12 16.44 -17.02 -7.31
C GLN A 12 17.91 -16.68 -7.13
N LYS A 13 18.69 -17.64 -6.61
CA LYS A 13 20.16 -17.54 -6.46
C LYS A 13 20.62 -16.27 -5.73
N GLY A 14 19.89 -15.86 -4.69
CA GLY A 14 20.22 -14.68 -3.89
C GLY A 14 19.70 -13.36 -4.47
N ILE A 15 18.99 -13.40 -5.60
CA ILE A 15 18.31 -12.23 -6.18
C ILE A 15 16.82 -12.36 -5.89
N GLU A 16 16.25 -11.35 -5.25
CA GLU A 16 14.82 -11.20 -5.07
C GLU A 16 14.26 -10.24 -6.12
N ILE A 17 13.20 -10.68 -6.79
CA ILE A 17 12.38 -9.90 -7.70
C ILE A 17 11.04 -9.71 -6.99
N PRO A 18 10.64 -8.47 -6.63
CA PRO A 18 9.37 -8.23 -5.97
C PRO A 18 8.20 -8.42 -6.93
N ASN A 19 6.97 -8.49 -6.39
CA ASN A 19 5.76 -8.33 -7.19
C ASN A 19 5.79 -6.94 -7.84
N CYS A 20 5.84 -6.88 -9.17
CA CYS A 20 5.92 -5.61 -9.87
C CYS A 20 5.26 -5.64 -11.25
N LEU A 21 4.78 -4.47 -11.66
CA LEU A 21 4.38 -4.19 -13.02
C LEU A 21 5.60 -3.67 -13.79
N ILE A 22 5.86 -4.24 -14.96
CA ILE A 22 6.99 -3.88 -15.82
C ILE A 22 6.52 -3.57 -17.23
N GLN A 23 7.25 -2.67 -17.89
CA GLN A 23 7.07 -2.42 -19.32
C GLN A 23 7.98 -3.37 -20.10
N VAL A 24 7.38 -4.25 -20.89
CA VAL A 24 8.08 -5.13 -21.82
C VAL A 24 8.19 -4.43 -23.18
N LYS A 25 9.42 -4.33 -23.70
CA LYS A 25 9.73 -3.87 -25.05
C LYS A 25 10.74 -4.82 -25.69
N ASN A 26 10.45 -5.32 -26.89
CA ASN A 26 11.27 -6.29 -27.61
C ASN A 26 11.59 -7.56 -26.79
N ASN A 27 10.64 -8.06 -25.99
CA ASN A 27 10.82 -9.18 -25.05
C ASN A 27 11.88 -8.94 -23.94
N HIS A 28 12.27 -7.70 -23.71
CA HIS A 28 13.12 -7.28 -22.61
C HIS A 28 12.37 -6.30 -21.70
N ALA A 29 12.73 -6.30 -20.42
CA ALA A 29 12.20 -5.38 -19.43
C ALA A 29 13.26 -5.07 -18.38
N TYR A 30 13.19 -3.87 -17.82
CA TYR A 30 13.97 -3.47 -16.67
C TYR A 30 13.12 -3.63 -15.41
N CYS A 31 13.71 -4.20 -14.37
CA CYS A 31 13.04 -4.47 -13.10
C CYS A 31 14.04 -4.19 -11.98
N MET A 32 13.54 -3.67 -10.86
CA MET A 32 14.36 -3.55 -9.65
C MET A 32 14.50 -4.92 -8.99
N ILE A 33 15.70 -5.21 -8.51
CA ILE A 33 16.00 -6.45 -7.81
C ILE A 33 16.73 -6.16 -6.52
N THR A 34 16.57 -7.04 -5.55
CA THR A 34 17.24 -6.97 -4.25
C THR A 34 18.25 -8.10 -4.13
N ASN A 35 19.48 -7.77 -3.71
CA ASN A 35 20.43 -8.78 -3.29
C ASN A 35 20.08 -9.22 -1.87
N THR A 36 19.74 -10.50 -1.70
CA THR A 36 19.37 -11.11 -0.41
C THR A 36 20.56 -11.75 0.30
N ARG A 37 21.77 -11.66 -0.27
CA ARG A 37 23.01 -12.19 0.31
C ARG A 37 23.99 -11.08 0.63
N GLU A 38 24.89 -11.37 1.57
CA GLU A 38 25.98 -10.46 1.94
C GLU A 38 27.07 -10.40 0.86
N GLU A 39 27.20 -11.45 0.05
CA GLU A 39 28.18 -11.54 -1.03
C GLU A 39 27.73 -10.79 -2.31
N THR A 40 28.70 -10.32 -3.10
CA THR A 40 28.41 -9.67 -4.39
C THR A 40 27.93 -10.69 -5.41
N ILE A 41 26.73 -10.49 -5.95
CA ILE A 41 26.14 -11.36 -6.97
C ILE A 41 26.34 -10.76 -8.36
N LYS A 42 26.88 -11.56 -9.30
CA LYS A 42 26.90 -11.20 -10.72
C LYS A 42 25.56 -11.53 -11.36
N VAL A 43 24.80 -10.50 -11.71
CA VAL A 43 23.52 -10.63 -12.41
C VAL A 43 23.77 -10.77 -13.91
N LYS A 44 23.18 -11.79 -14.54
CA LYS A 44 23.09 -11.96 -16.00
C LYS A 44 21.62 -11.89 -16.42
N ASN A 45 21.33 -11.91 -17.72
CA ASN A 45 19.96 -11.96 -18.26
C ASN A 45 19.12 -13.04 -17.54
N ILE A 46 18.18 -12.59 -16.69
CA ILE A 46 17.27 -13.47 -15.96
C ILE A 46 16.05 -13.71 -16.83
N LYS A 47 15.72 -14.99 -17.08
CA LYS A 47 14.48 -15.37 -17.74
C LYS A 47 13.39 -15.48 -16.66
N ILE A 48 12.43 -14.57 -16.73
CA ILE A 48 11.25 -14.57 -15.87
C ILE A 48 10.00 -14.85 -16.70
N LYS A 49 9.03 -15.55 -16.11
CA LYS A 49 7.69 -15.63 -16.66
C LYS A 49 6.99 -14.35 -16.23
N ALA A 50 6.57 -13.55 -17.19
CA ALA A 50 5.74 -12.38 -16.95
C ALA A 50 4.39 -12.65 -17.59
N GLU A 51 3.32 -12.36 -16.86
CA GLU A 51 1.95 -12.50 -17.35
C GLU A 51 1.54 -11.16 -17.92
N ARG A 52 0.99 -11.17 -19.14
CA ARG A 52 0.58 -9.92 -19.77
C ARG A 52 -0.53 -9.33 -18.91
N PHE A 53 -0.33 -8.08 -18.52
CA PHE A 53 -1.38 -7.30 -17.91
C PHE A 53 -2.25 -6.82 -19.07
N GLU A 54 -3.13 -7.70 -19.55
CA GLU A 54 -4.22 -7.28 -20.42
C GLU A 54 -5.17 -6.48 -19.56
N ASP A 55 -5.55 -5.30 -20.06
CA ASP A 55 -6.34 -4.32 -19.34
C ASP A 55 -7.47 -5.03 -18.57
N PHE A 56 -7.57 -4.73 -17.26
CA PHE A 56 -8.79 -4.96 -16.47
C PHE A 56 -9.94 -4.07 -16.98
N GLU A 57 -10.06 -3.90 -18.30
CA GLU A 57 -11.23 -3.34 -18.94
C GLU A 57 -12.15 -4.52 -19.30
N GLN A 58 -13.26 -4.61 -18.56
CA GLN A 58 -14.49 -5.32 -18.95
C GLN A 58 -14.64 -6.81 -18.60
N GLN A 59 -14.17 -7.27 -17.44
CA GLN A 59 -14.84 -8.38 -16.77
C GLN A 59 -15.32 -7.88 -15.42
N ASP A 60 -16.60 -7.51 -15.41
CA ASP A 60 -17.33 -7.05 -14.24
C ASP A 60 -16.67 -5.86 -13.52
N ALA A 61 -16.71 -4.72 -14.20
CA ALA A 61 -17.38 -3.60 -13.55
C ALA A 61 -18.86 -3.97 -13.32
N GLU A 62 -19.13 -5.06 -12.57
CA GLU A 62 -20.24 -5.08 -11.65
C GLU A 62 -20.13 -3.72 -11.03
N LYS A 63 -21.13 -2.88 -11.31
CA LYS A 63 -21.31 -1.60 -10.65
C LYS A 63 -20.84 -1.86 -9.24
N ILE A 64 -19.68 -1.32 -8.89
CA ILE A 64 -19.35 -1.17 -7.49
C ILE A 64 -20.45 -0.21 -7.11
N HIS A 65 -21.59 -0.77 -6.70
CA HIS A 65 -22.40 -0.21 -5.68
C HIS A 65 -21.37 -0.11 -4.57
N LEU A 66 -20.68 1.02 -4.57
CA LEU A 66 -20.34 1.73 -3.38
C LEU A 66 -21.71 1.82 -2.72
N ASN A 67 -22.05 0.75 -1.99
CA ASN A 67 -22.71 0.89 -0.74
C ASN A 67 -21.76 1.85 -0.05
N PHE A 68 -22.02 3.13 -0.25
CA PHE A 68 -21.85 4.10 0.81
C PHE A 68 -22.58 3.41 1.95
N CYS A 69 -21.83 2.60 2.69
CA CYS A 69 -22.06 2.51 4.09
C CYS A 69 -21.95 3.98 4.49
N GLU A 70 -23.11 4.63 4.57
CA GLU A 70 -23.38 5.49 5.69
C GLU A 70 -23.25 4.60 6.95
N THR A 71 -22.05 4.05 7.20
CA THR A 71 -21.48 4.06 8.51
C THR A 71 -21.54 5.52 8.88
N LYS A 72 -22.67 5.90 9.48
CA LYS A 72 -22.67 6.88 10.54
C LYS A 72 -21.64 6.32 11.52
N ILE A 73 -20.37 6.63 11.26
CA ILE A 73 -19.30 6.46 12.22
C ILE A 73 -19.86 7.25 13.39
N LYS A 74 -20.40 6.54 14.38
CA LYS A 74 -20.82 7.17 15.62
C LYS A 74 -19.52 7.77 16.10
N LYS A 75 -19.35 9.09 15.94
CA LYS A 75 -18.23 9.83 16.52
C LYS A 75 -18.10 9.28 17.93
N GLY A 76 -16.96 8.64 18.21
CA GLY A 76 -16.75 8.02 19.50
C GLY A 76 -16.97 9.10 20.54
N ASN A 77 -17.86 8.86 21.50
CA ASN A 77 -18.00 9.80 22.62
C ASN A 77 -16.68 9.75 23.40
N ILE A 78 -15.87 10.77 23.23
CA ILE A 78 -14.58 10.90 23.92
C ILE A 78 -14.88 11.06 25.39
N ASN A 79 -14.43 10.08 26.17
CA ASN A 79 -14.56 10.15 27.62
C ASN A 79 -13.35 10.93 28.16
N GLU A 80 -13.55 12.23 28.40
CA GLU A 80 -12.53 13.15 28.92
C GLU A 80 -11.90 12.66 30.24
N ASN A 81 -12.65 11.90 31.06
CA ASN A 81 -12.16 11.37 32.33
C ASN A 81 -11.10 10.27 32.19
N LYS A 82 -10.83 9.78 30.97
CA LYS A 82 -9.76 8.82 30.71
C LYS A 82 -8.40 9.49 30.51
N PHE A 83 -8.36 10.81 30.31
CA PHE A 83 -7.14 11.55 30.07
C PHE A 83 -6.66 12.20 31.37
N ARG A 84 -5.36 12.11 31.65
CA ARG A 84 -4.75 12.81 32.79
C ARG A 84 -4.53 14.27 32.40
N LEU A 85 -5.52 15.11 32.70
CA LEU A 85 -5.53 16.54 32.35
C LEU A 85 -5.11 17.46 33.50
N GLU A 86 -4.79 16.89 34.66
CA GLU A 86 -4.55 17.61 35.92
C GLU A 86 -3.33 18.54 35.90
N HIS A 87 -2.38 18.30 34.99
CA HIS A 87 -1.15 19.08 34.85
C HIS A 87 -1.26 20.19 33.80
N LEU A 88 -2.38 20.29 33.08
CA LEU A 88 -2.56 21.25 32.00
C LEU A 88 -3.20 22.53 32.53
N ASN A 89 -2.77 23.67 32.01
CA ASN A 89 -3.50 24.92 32.23
C ASN A 89 -4.81 24.92 31.42
N GLU A 90 -5.70 25.89 31.69
CA GLU A 90 -7.02 25.94 31.06
C GLU A 90 -6.96 26.04 29.53
N GLU A 91 -5.97 26.76 28.99
CA GLU A 91 -5.81 26.96 27.55
C GLU A 91 -5.33 25.67 26.84
N GLU A 92 -4.35 24.99 27.43
CA GLU A 92 -3.82 23.72 26.94
C GLU A 92 -4.87 22.61 26.98
N ARG A 93 -5.63 22.56 28.08
CA ARG A 93 -6.74 21.61 28.23
C ARG A 93 -7.80 21.83 27.15
N GLY A 94 -8.15 23.09 26.88
CA GLY A 94 -9.10 23.45 25.83
C GLY A 94 -8.66 22.96 24.46
N LYS A 95 -7.42 23.27 24.06
CA LYS A 95 -6.86 22.88 22.76
C LYS A 95 -6.76 21.36 22.61
N LEU A 96 -6.37 20.65 23.66
CA LEU A 96 -6.26 19.18 23.62
C LEU A 96 -7.63 18.52 23.44
N ILE A 97 -8.66 18.98 24.16
CA ILE A 97 -10.02 18.45 24.02
C ILE A 97 -10.59 18.74 22.63
N GLU A 98 -10.33 19.92 22.08
CA GLU A 98 -10.73 20.29 20.73
C GLU A 98 -10.09 19.36 19.69
N LEU A 99 -8.78 19.12 19.80
CA LEU A 99 -8.05 18.25 18.90
C LEU A 99 -8.53 16.79 18.99
N LEU A 100 -8.78 16.31 20.20
CA LEU A 100 -9.35 14.97 20.42
C LEU A 100 -10.72 14.85 19.73
N ARG A 101 -11.58 15.88 19.82
CA ARG A 101 -12.91 15.88 19.18
C ARG A 101 -12.84 15.96 17.66
N GLU A 102 -11.87 16.69 17.14
CA GLU A 102 -11.63 16.82 15.69
C GLU A 102 -11.23 15.47 15.09
N PHE A 103 -10.35 14.74 15.76
CA PHE A 103 -9.85 13.43 15.33
C PHE A 103 -10.43 12.26 16.15
N SER A 104 -11.74 12.32 16.46
CA SER A 104 -12.43 11.30 17.28
C SER A 104 -12.52 9.91 16.63
N ASP A 105 -12.10 9.81 15.37
CA ASP A 105 -12.11 8.66 14.48
C ASP A 105 -10.73 7.98 14.32
N LEU A 106 -9.66 8.58 14.86
CA LEU A 106 -8.35 7.96 15.07
C LEU A 106 -8.32 7.13 16.37
#